data_AF-A0A7J8HWV0-F1
#
_entry.id   AF-A0A7J8HWV0-F1
#
_cell.length_a   1.000
_cell.length_b   1.000
_cell.length_c   1.000
_cell.angle_alpha   90.00
_cell.angle_beta   90.00
_cell.angle_gamma   90.00
#
_symmetry.space_group_name_H-M   'P 1'
#
loop_
_entity.id
_entity.type
_entity.pdbx_description
1 polymer ?
#
loop_
_entity_poly.entity_id
_entity_poly.type
_entity_poly.pdbx_seq_one_letter_code
_entity_poly.pdbx_strand_id
1 'polypeptide(L)'
;MLTYTSSVVRLALQAQKSGSGGDTQAAEDLLLLSKPLTDLISLLIPLLPNEDPEVFEVSSKCLSILVQLYGGENPESLSPENAENFADLLTVKEDPKEQKLLLRILRRMITSNEKHLESLKNAGGLLQALGRLAPAGGSSADSTVASLAQEILQAAGR
;
A
#
# COMPACT_ATOMS: atom_id res chain seq x y z
N MET A 1 -6.87 -15.91 -7.94
CA MET A 1 -8.00 -15.34 -7.18
C MET A 1 -7.92 -13.80 -7.07
N LEU A 2 -6.88 -13.24 -6.44
CA LEU A 2 -6.75 -11.78 -6.21
C LEU A 2 -6.91 -10.91 -7.48
N THR A 3 -6.21 -11.28 -8.57
CA THR A 3 -6.30 -10.54 -9.85
C THR A 3 -7.71 -10.59 -10.46
N TYR A 4 -8.41 -11.72 -10.29
CA TYR A 4 -9.77 -11.88 -10.76
C TYR A 4 -10.72 -10.98 -9.96
N THR A 5 -10.68 -11.05 -8.62
CA THR A 5 -11.48 -10.16 -7.74
C THR A 5 -11.23 -8.70 -8.03
N SER A 6 -9.96 -8.29 -8.13
CA SER A 6 -9.59 -6.91 -8.49
C SER A 6 -10.16 -6.48 -9.83
N SER A 7 -10.15 -7.36 -10.84
CA SER A 7 -10.70 -7.07 -12.17
C SER A 7 -12.22 -6.89 -12.13
N VAL A 8 -12.95 -7.78 -11.46
CA VAL A 8 -14.41 -7.71 -11.31
C VAL A 8 -14.82 -6.43 -10.59
N VAL A 9 -14.19 -6.13 -9.45
CA VAL A 9 -14.46 -4.91 -8.66
C VAL A 9 -14.16 -3.66 -9.48
N ARG A 10 -13.05 -3.63 -10.23
CA ARG A 10 -12.72 -2.49 -11.08
C ARG A 10 -13.77 -2.26 -12.17
N LEU A 11 -14.25 -3.32 -12.82
CA LEU A 11 -15.29 -3.23 -13.84
C LEU A 11 -16.60 -2.70 -13.25
N ALA A 12 -17.01 -3.21 -12.09
CA ALA A 12 -18.21 -2.74 -11.40
C ALA A 12 -18.11 -1.25 -11.03
N LEU A 13 -16.98 -0.81 -10.46
CA LEU A 13 -16.74 0.60 -10.12
C LEU A 13 -16.71 1.52 -11.35
N GLN A 14 -16.17 1.04 -12.47
CA GLN A 14 -16.17 1.81 -13.73
C GLN A 14 -17.58 1.98 -14.28
N ALA A 15 -18.37 0.91 -14.33
CA ALA A 15 -19.74 0.94 -14.80
C ALA A 15 -20.66 1.78 -13.89
N GLN A 16 -20.41 1.77 -12.58
CA GLN A 16 -21.09 2.64 -11.62
C GLN A 16 -20.79 4.13 -11.89
N LYS A 17 -19.51 4.47 -12.10
CA LYS A 17 -19.10 5.85 -12.42
C LYS A 17 -19.67 6.37 -13.74
N SER A 18 -19.88 5.49 -14.72
CA SER A 18 -20.45 5.86 -16.02
C SER A 18 -21.99 5.80 -16.07
N GLY A 19 -22.66 5.51 -14.95
CA GLY A 19 -24.12 5.41 -14.88
C GLY A 19 -24.73 4.23 -15.64
N SER A 20 -23.92 3.25 -16.04
CA SER A 20 -24.33 2.13 -16.89
C SER A 20 -25.01 0.98 -16.13
N GLY A 21 -25.22 1.10 -14.82
CA GLY A 21 -25.84 0.06 -13.99
C GLY A 21 -25.01 -1.23 -13.97
N GLY A 22 -23.75 -1.14 -13.55
CA GLY A 22 -22.87 -2.31 -13.42
C GLY A 22 -23.34 -3.31 -12.35
N ASP A 23 -22.88 -4.55 -12.46
CA ASP A 23 -23.16 -5.61 -11.49
C ASP A 23 -22.32 -5.40 -10.21
N THR A 24 -22.77 -4.46 -9.37
CA THR A 24 -22.13 -4.16 -8.09
C THR A 24 -22.34 -5.28 -7.09
N GLN A 25 -23.45 -6.03 -7.17
CA GLN A 25 -23.76 -7.12 -6.25
C GLN A 25 -22.75 -8.26 -6.38
N ALA A 26 -22.46 -8.72 -7.61
CA ALA A 26 -21.47 -9.77 -7.80
C ALA A 26 -20.07 -9.36 -7.32
N ALA A 27 -19.71 -8.08 -7.46
CA ALA A 27 -18.45 -7.56 -6.94
C ALA A 27 -18.41 -7.54 -5.40
N GLU A 28 -19.50 -7.14 -4.74
CA GLU A 28 -19.64 -7.16 -3.29
C GLU A 28 -19.61 -8.58 -2.72
N ASP A 29 -20.37 -9.51 -3.30
CA ASP A 29 -20.38 -10.92 -2.89
C ASP A 29 -18.98 -11.53 -3.00
N LEU A 30 -18.26 -11.20 -4.07
CA LEU A 30 -16.90 -11.67 -4.29
C LEU A 30 -15.91 -11.07 -3.28
N LEU A 31 -16.07 -9.79 -2.91
CA LEU A 31 -15.27 -9.15 -1.87
C LEU A 31 -15.50 -9.80 -0.50
N LEU A 32 -16.76 -10.09 -0.15
CA LEU A 32 -17.13 -10.77 1.09
C LEU A 32 -16.56 -12.19 1.13
N LEU A 33 -16.72 -12.96 0.05
CA LEU A 33 -16.16 -14.30 -0.06
C LEU A 33 -14.63 -14.30 0.04
N SER A 34 -13.98 -13.29 -0.53
CA SER A 34 -12.52 -13.16 -0.55
C SER A 34 -11.94 -12.47 0.69
N LYS A 35 -12.78 -12.03 1.65
CA LYS A 35 -12.36 -11.28 2.84
C LYS A 35 -11.29 -12.00 3.67
N PRO A 36 -11.31 -13.33 3.89
CA PRO A 36 -10.25 -14.02 4.62
C PRO A 36 -8.84 -13.88 4.01
N LEU A 37 -8.72 -13.48 2.74
CA LEU A 37 -7.42 -13.23 2.11
C LEU A 37 -6.69 -12.02 2.70
N THR A 38 -7.36 -11.15 3.47
CA THR A 38 -6.71 -10.05 4.21
C THR A 38 -5.75 -10.56 5.28
N ASP A 39 -5.91 -11.80 5.76
CA ASP A 39 -4.97 -12.43 6.69
C ASP A 39 -3.61 -12.68 6.04
N LEU A 40 -3.53 -12.76 4.71
CA LEU A 40 -2.25 -12.88 4.00
C LEU A 40 -1.38 -11.62 4.15
N ILE A 41 -1.96 -10.46 4.49
CA ILE A 41 -1.20 -9.21 4.63
C ILE A 41 -0.10 -9.36 5.70
N SER A 42 -0.40 -10.03 6.83
CA SER A 42 0.58 -10.26 7.89
C SER A 42 1.70 -11.22 7.49
N LEU A 43 1.52 -12.01 6.44
CA LEU A 43 2.55 -12.89 5.87
C LEU A 43 3.32 -12.22 4.73
N LEU A 44 2.66 -11.36 3.95
CA LEU A 44 3.26 -10.73 2.76
C LEU A 44 4.24 -9.62 3.11
N ILE A 45 3.97 -8.81 4.15
CA ILE A 45 4.85 -7.70 4.52
C ILE A 45 6.23 -8.20 4.97
N PRO A 46 6.35 -9.23 5.85
CA PRO A 46 7.65 -9.79 6.22
C PRO A 46 8.42 -10.45 5.07
N LEU A 47 7.76 -10.78 3.94
CA LEU A 47 8.41 -11.33 2.75
C LEU A 47 8.95 -10.25 1.80
N LEU A 48 8.57 -8.98 1.97
CA LEU A 48 9.08 -7.90 1.13
C LEU A 48 10.61 -7.71 1.22
N PRO A 49 11.28 -7.76 2.40
CA PRO A 49 12.73 -7.63 2.47
C PRO A 49 13.52 -8.87 2.02
N ASN A 50 12.88 -9.85 1.36
CA ASN A 50 13.57 -11.04 0.86
C ASN A 50 14.60 -10.68 -0.23
N GLU A 51 15.75 -11.35 -0.20
CA GLU A 51 16.83 -11.16 -1.17
C GLU A 51 16.45 -11.65 -2.57
N ASP A 52 15.52 -12.60 -2.68
CA ASP A 52 14.98 -13.10 -3.94
C ASP A 52 14.03 -12.06 -4.57
N PRO A 53 14.39 -11.47 -5.73
CA PRO A 53 13.55 -10.49 -6.42
C PRO A 53 12.17 -11.02 -6.81
N GLU A 54 12.03 -12.32 -7.09
CA GLU A 54 10.74 -12.93 -7.44
C GLU A 54 9.80 -12.94 -6.23
N VAL A 55 10.34 -13.20 -5.03
CA VAL A 55 9.58 -13.15 -3.76
C VAL A 55 9.11 -11.72 -3.49
N PHE A 56 9.96 -10.72 -3.68
CA PHE A 56 9.55 -9.32 -3.56
C PHE A 56 8.46 -8.97 -4.59
N GLU A 57 8.63 -9.34 -5.85
CA GLU A 57 7.67 -9.02 -6.92
C GLU A 57 6.29 -9.60 -6.62
N VAL A 58 6.22 -10.91 -6.33
CA VAL A 58 4.95 -11.59 -6.07
C VAL A 58 4.31 -11.06 -4.78
N SER A 59 5.10 -10.86 -3.72
CA SER A 59 4.58 -10.43 -2.42
C SER A 59 4.05 -9.00 -2.48
N SER A 60 4.81 -8.07 -3.08
CA SER A 60 4.41 -6.67 -3.24
C SER A 60 3.19 -6.51 -4.13
N LYS A 61 3.07 -7.31 -5.20
CA LYS A 61 1.89 -7.34 -6.09
C LYS A 61 0.65 -7.86 -5.37
N CYS A 62 0.76 -8.96 -4.63
CA CYS A 62 -0.35 -9.49 -3.84
C CYS A 62 -0.80 -8.49 -2.76
N LEU A 63 0.15 -7.90 -2.03
CA LEU A 63 -0.11 -6.89 -1.02
C LEU A 63 -0.80 -5.66 -1.61
N SER A 64 -0.32 -5.18 -2.75
CA SER A 64 -0.93 -4.04 -3.45
C SER A 64 -2.39 -4.29 -3.82
N ILE A 65 -2.71 -5.48 -4.33
CA ILE A 65 -4.11 -5.83 -4.65
C ILE A 65 -4.96 -5.89 -3.38
N LEU A 66 -4.48 -6.55 -2.33
CA LEU A 66 -5.20 -6.70 -1.06
C LEU A 66 -5.52 -5.33 -0.43
N VAL A 67 -4.52 -4.45 -0.35
CA VAL A 67 -4.68 -3.11 0.22
C VAL A 67 -5.57 -2.22 -0.66
N GLN A 68 -5.56 -2.38 -1.99
CA GLN A 68 -6.49 -1.69 -2.88
C GLN A 68 -7.94 -2.15 -2.66
N LEU A 69 -8.17 -3.46 -2.54
CA LEU A 69 -9.50 -4.03 -2.35
C LEU A 69 -10.06 -3.75 -0.95
N TYR A 70 -9.23 -3.84 0.09
CA TYR A 70 -9.68 -3.88 1.49
C TYR A 70 -9.12 -2.74 2.37
N GLY A 71 -8.41 -1.77 1.79
CA GLY A 71 -7.97 -0.57 2.54
C GLY A 71 -7.00 -0.84 3.71
N GLY A 72 -6.37 -2.01 3.78
CA GLY A 72 -5.54 -2.37 4.93
C GLY A 72 -6.37 -2.69 6.18
N GLU A 73 -7.50 -3.39 6.04
CA GLU A 73 -8.31 -3.88 7.16
C GLU A 73 -7.50 -4.69 8.20
N ASN A 74 -6.39 -5.31 7.81
CA ASN A 74 -5.56 -6.10 8.71
C ASN A 74 -4.85 -5.18 9.74
N PRO A 75 -5.08 -5.36 11.06
CA PRO A 75 -4.54 -4.48 12.10
C PRO A 75 -3.01 -4.55 12.22
N GLU A 76 -2.39 -5.65 11.79
CA GLU A 76 -0.94 -5.85 11.88
C GLU A 76 -0.19 -5.21 10.69
N SER A 77 -0.89 -4.65 9.70
CA SER A 77 -0.27 -4.11 8.48
C SER A 77 0.78 -3.03 8.75
N LEU A 78 0.61 -2.25 9.82
CA LEU A 78 1.58 -1.25 10.29
C LEU A 78 1.91 -1.47 11.77
N SER A 79 2.08 -2.74 12.17
CA SER A 79 2.76 -3.05 13.43
C SER A 79 4.17 -2.44 13.44
N PRO A 80 4.81 -2.24 14.61
CA PRO A 80 6.14 -1.65 14.68
C PRO A 80 7.18 -2.39 13.82
N GLU A 81 7.14 -3.72 13.80
CA GLU A 81 8.02 -4.56 12.97
C GLU A 81 7.78 -4.32 11.47
N ASN A 82 6.52 -4.30 11.06
CA ASN A 82 6.17 -4.07 9.66
C ASN A 82 6.50 -2.66 9.19
N ALA A 83 6.35 -1.66 10.06
CA ALA A 83 6.75 -0.29 9.77
C ALA A 83 8.28 -0.18 9.57
N GLU A 84 9.07 -0.90 10.36
CA GLU A 84 10.52 -0.97 10.19
C GLU A 84 10.90 -1.66 8.86
N ASN A 85 10.24 -2.78 8.51
CA ASN A 85 10.42 -3.43 7.21
C ASN A 85 10.20 -2.45 6.04
N PHE A 86 9.16 -1.61 6.11
CA PHE A 86 8.93 -0.57 5.11
C PHE A 86 10.03 0.50 5.10
N ALA A 87 10.53 0.90 6.28
CA ALA A 87 11.59 1.90 6.39
C ALA A 87 12.89 1.42 5.74
N ASP A 88 13.27 0.18 6.03
CA ASP A 88 14.46 -0.48 5.46
C ASP A 88 14.32 -0.62 3.95
N LEU A 89 13.19 -1.12 3.47
CA LEU A 89 12.93 -1.27 2.04
C LEU A 89 12.97 0.05 1.28
N LEU A 90 12.35 1.11 1.81
CA LEU A 90 12.38 2.43 1.19
C LEU A 90 13.79 3.04 1.15
N THR A 91 14.68 2.60 2.04
CA THR A 91 16.08 3.03 2.09
C THR A 91 16.98 2.21 1.16
N VAL A 92 16.76 0.89 1.10
CA VAL A 92 17.61 -0.05 0.33
C VAL A 92 17.22 -0.13 -1.15
N LYS A 93 15.92 -0.01 -1.48
CA LYS A 93 15.47 -0.12 -2.87
C LYS A 93 15.85 1.15 -3.65
N GLU A 94 16.63 0.97 -4.71
CA GLU A 94 17.06 2.07 -5.60
C GLU A 94 16.10 2.29 -6.79
N ASP A 95 15.31 1.28 -7.20
CA ASP A 95 14.38 1.42 -8.32
C ASP A 95 13.17 2.31 -7.94
N PRO A 96 12.97 3.47 -8.61
CA PRO A 96 11.85 4.35 -8.34
C PRO A 96 10.48 3.69 -8.54
N LYS A 97 10.36 2.67 -9.40
CA LYS A 97 9.09 1.94 -9.60
C LYS A 97 8.71 1.13 -8.36
N GLU A 98 9.68 0.47 -7.75
CA GLU A 98 9.48 -0.30 -6.53
C GLU A 98 9.18 0.62 -5.36
N GLN A 99 9.93 1.71 -5.21
CA GLN A 99 9.64 2.74 -4.19
C GLN A 99 8.22 3.32 -4.36
N LYS A 100 7.80 3.66 -5.59
CA LYS A 100 6.42 4.14 -5.86
C LYS A 100 5.37 3.12 -5.47
N LEU A 101 5.62 1.84 -5.73
CA LEU A 101 4.69 0.77 -5.36
C LEU A 101 4.53 0.71 -3.83
N LEU A 102 5.63 0.67 -3.09
CA LEU A 102 5.64 0.65 -1.63
C LEU A 102 4.93 1.87 -1.03
N LEU A 103 5.23 3.07 -1.54
CA LEU A 103 4.59 4.31 -1.10
C LEU A 103 3.08 4.32 -1.39
N ARG A 104 2.64 3.78 -2.53
CA ARG A 104 1.20 3.66 -2.85
C ARG A 104 0.48 2.69 -1.92
N ILE A 105 1.14 1.59 -1.55
CA ILE A 105 0.62 0.64 -0.56
C ILE A 105 0.46 1.34 0.79
N LEU A 106 1.53 1.98 1.29
CA LEU A 106 1.51 2.76 2.54
C LEU A 106 0.42 3.82 2.54
N ARG A 107 0.37 4.67 1.51
CA ARG A 107 -0.64 5.72 1.37
C ARG A 107 -2.06 5.14 1.44
N ARG A 108 -2.32 4.03 0.75
CA ARG A 108 -3.65 3.40 0.74
C ARG A 108 -4.03 2.86 2.12
N MET A 109 -3.09 2.26 2.86
CA MET A 109 -3.36 1.76 4.22
C MET A 109 -3.72 2.89 5.19
N ILE A 110 -2.93 3.97 5.22
CA ILE A 110 -3.14 5.07 6.19
C ILE A 110 -4.35 5.95 5.85
N THR A 111 -4.72 6.04 4.57
CA THR A 111 -5.90 6.83 4.14
C THR A 111 -7.22 6.09 4.35
N SER A 112 -7.16 4.77 4.47
CA SER A 112 -8.35 3.92 4.61
C SER A 112 -8.55 3.43 6.04
N ASN A 113 -7.56 3.57 6.93
CA ASN A 113 -7.62 3.11 8.32
C ASN A 113 -6.89 4.07 9.26
N GLU A 114 -7.64 4.73 10.14
CA GLU A 114 -7.12 5.71 11.10
C GLU A 114 -6.11 5.09 12.08
N LYS A 115 -6.28 3.82 12.48
CA LYS A 115 -5.32 3.14 13.37
C LYS A 115 -3.95 3.02 12.71
N HIS A 116 -3.92 2.78 11.40
CA HIS A 116 -2.66 2.72 10.64
C HIS A 116 -2.01 4.09 10.52
N LEU A 117 -2.81 5.15 10.40
CA LEU A 117 -2.28 6.51 10.46
C LEU A 117 -1.64 6.82 11.82
N GLU A 118 -2.29 6.42 12.92
CA GLU A 118 -1.71 6.55 14.26
C GLU A 118 -0.45 5.71 14.43
N SER A 119 -0.40 4.48 13.91
CA SER A 119 0.82 3.67 13.91
C SER A 119 1.96 4.36 13.16
N LEU A 120 1.68 4.94 11.97
CA LEU A 120 2.67 5.69 11.19
C LEU A 120 3.25 6.88 11.98
N LYS A 121 2.41 7.63 12.72
CA LYS A 121 2.86 8.77 13.54
C LYS A 121 3.88 8.36 14.61
N ASN A 122 3.80 7.11 15.06
CA ASN A 122 4.71 6.52 16.05
C ASN A 122 5.91 5.77 15.44
N ALA A 123 5.91 5.56 14.11
CA ALA A 123 6.96 4.82 13.40
C ALA A 123 8.13 5.74 13.01
N GLY A 124 9.01 6.04 13.98
CA GLY A 124 10.13 6.98 13.79
C GLY A 124 11.06 6.62 12.63
N GLY A 125 11.43 5.34 12.47
CA GLY A 125 12.27 4.86 11.37
C GLY A 125 11.62 5.08 10.01
N LEU A 126 10.33 4.73 9.87
CA LEU A 126 9.57 4.93 8.64
C LEU A 126 9.39 6.42 8.29
N LEU A 127 9.07 7.27 9.27
CA LEU A 127 8.99 8.72 9.07
C LEU A 127 10.34 9.30 8.61
N GLN A 128 11.44 8.81 9.17
CA GLN A 128 12.78 9.23 8.75
C GLN A 128 13.09 8.79 7.31
N ALA A 129 12.78 7.55 6.94
CA ALA A 129 12.95 7.04 5.58
C ALA A 129 12.14 7.86 4.57
N LEU A 130 10.88 8.15 4.89
CA LEU A 130 10.01 9.02 4.07
C LEU A 130 10.58 10.44 3.94
N GLY A 131 11.12 11.00 5.04
CA GLY A 131 11.75 12.33 5.03
C GLY A 131 12.98 12.43 4.12
N ARG A 132 13.73 11.33 3.94
CA ARG A 132 14.86 11.26 2.99
C ARG A 132 14.41 11.21 1.54
N LEU A 133 13.26 10.59 1.27
CA LEU A 133 12.67 10.51 -0.07
C LEU A 133 11.91 11.78 -0.46
N ALA A 134 11.36 12.50 0.52
CA ALA A 134 10.71 13.78 0.30
C ALA A 134 11.75 14.86 -0.10
N PRO A 135 11.39 15.81 -0.98
CA PRO A 135 12.36 16.76 -1.49
C PRO A 135 12.74 17.78 -0.39
N ALA A 136 14.00 17.78 0.01
CA ALA A 136 14.59 18.85 0.83
C ALA A 136 14.83 20.11 -0.01
N GLY A 137 13.78 20.71 -0.54
CA GLY A 137 13.86 21.94 -1.35
C GLY A 137 14.48 21.74 -2.75
N GLY A 138 13.63 21.72 -3.77
CA GLY A 138 13.96 22.25 -5.10
C GLY A 138 14.76 21.41 -6.09
N SER A 139 15.12 20.14 -5.81
CA SER A 139 15.82 19.30 -6.79
C SER A 139 15.00 18.09 -7.25
N SER A 140 14.92 17.94 -8.57
CA SER A 140 14.14 16.95 -9.31
C SER A 140 14.75 15.54 -9.25
N ALA A 141 14.72 14.91 -8.07
CA ALA A 141 14.69 13.44 -7.98
C ALA A 141 13.23 12.99 -8.18
N ASP A 142 13.02 11.96 -9.00
CA ASP A 142 11.72 11.46 -9.51
C ASP A 142 10.49 12.04 -8.77
N SER A 143 9.91 13.09 -9.36
CA SER A 143 8.95 13.99 -8.70
C SER A 143 7.76 13.25 -8.08
N THR A 144 7.45 12.05 -8.57
CA THR A 144 6.34 11.23 -8.06
C THR A 144 6.69 10.45 -6.79
N VAL A 145 7.92 9.93 -6.64
CA VAL A 145 8.35 9.29 -5.37
C VAL A 145 8.35 10.35 -4.27
N ALA A 146 8.98 11.48 -4.57
CA ALA A 146 9.12 12.60 -3.66
C ALA A 146 7.74 13.18 -3.25
N SER A 147 6.81 13.33 -4.20
CA SER A 147 5.45 13.80 -3.89
C SER A 147 4.67 12.81 -3.04
N LEU A 148 4.75 11.50 -3.33
CA LEU A 148 4.06 10.48 -2.54
C LEU A 148 4.60 10.41 -1.11
N ALA A 149 5.92 10.47 -0.94
CA ALA A 149 6.54 10.51 0.39
C ALA A 149 6.08 11.76 1.17
N GLN A 150 6.05 12.93 0.52
CA GLN A 150 5.58 14.17 1.13
C GLN A 150 4.10 14.11 1.53
N GLU A 151 3.23 13.56 0.69
CA GLU A 151 1.80 13.39 1.01
C GLU A 151 1.59 12.49 2.24
N ILE A 152 2.38 11.42 2.37
CA ILE A 152 2.33 10.51 3.52
C ILE A 152 2.80 11.21 4.79
N LEU A 153 3.88 11.99 4.72
CA LEU A 153 4.37 12.81 5.85
C LEU A 153 3.32 13.83 6.29
N GLN A 154 2.70 14.54 5.35
CA GLN A 154 1.65 15.51 5.64
C GLN A 154 0.45 14.86 6.32
N ALA A 155 0.04 13.67 5.87
CA ALA A 155 -1.03 12.91 6.53
C ALA A 155 -0.68 12.60 8.01
N ALA A 156 0.59 12.31 8.29
CA ALA A 156 1.10 12.11 9.65
C ALA A 156 1.34 13.41 10.44
N GLY A 157 1.10 14.58 9.85
CA GLY A 157 1.31 15.89 10.47
C GLY A 157 2.77 16.36 10.48
N ARG A 158 3.58 15.89 9.52
CA ARG A 158 5.00 16.25 9.33
C ARG A 158 5.23 17.08 8.07
#